data_AF-A0A2R6BJA5-F1
#
_entry.id   AF-A0A2R6BJA5-F1
#
_cell.length_a   1.000
_cell.length_b   1.000
_cell.length_c   1.000
_cell.angle_alpha   90.00
_cell.angle_beta   90.00
_cell.angle_gamma   90.00
#
_symmetry.space_group_name_H-M   'P 1'
#
loop_
_entity.id
_entity.type
_entity.pdbx_description
1 polymer ?
#
loop_
_entity_poly.entity_id
_entity_poly.type
_entity_poly.pdbx_seq_one_letter_code
_entity_poly.pdbx_strand_id
1 'polypeptide(L)' 'MVPKEKILKILEAGNMAPSPENYQPWEFIIIEDPKIREALTELKLESRRQVLKETYPNLNDEEIEKRVQGNKT' A
#
# COMPACT_ATOMS: atom_id res chain seq x y z
N MET A 1 -13.30 -7.47 11.22
CA MET A 1 -13.30 -7.63 9.75
C MET A 1 -14.34 -6.69 9.16
N VAL A 2 -14.09 -6.15 7.96
CA VAL A 2 -15.05 -5.27 7.27
C VAL A 2 -16.11 -6.15 6.59
N PRO A 3 -17.42 -5.83 6.68
CA PRO A 3 -18.46 -6.60 5.99
C PRO A 3 -18.29 -6.58 4.46
N LYS A 4 -18.53 -7.72 3.81
CA LYS A 4 -18.38 -7.88 2.35
C LYS A 4 -19.19 -6.86 1.54
N GLU A 5 -20.38 -6.50 2.00
CA GLU A 5 -21.20 -5.52 1.29
C GLU A 5 -20.58 -4.12 1.24
N LYS A 6 -19.83 -3.72 2.28
CA LYS A 6 -19.09 -2.45 2.26
C LYS A 6 -17.96 -2.50 1.23
N ILE A 7 -17.29 -3.64 1.10
CA ILE A 7 -16.24 -3.85 0.10
C ILE A 7 -16.85 -3.75 -1.31
N LEU A 8 -17.99 -4.40 -1.56
CA LEU A 8 -18.68 -4.34 -2.85
C LEU A 8 -19.11 -2.92 -3.22
N LYS A 9 -19.64 -2.14 -2.28
CA LYS A 9 -20.00 -0.72 -2.51
C LYS A 9 -18.80 0.14 -2.90
N ILE A 10 -17.62 -0.13 -2.33
CA ILE A 10 -16.38 0.57 -2.70
C ILE A 10 -15.94 0.18 -4.12
N LEU A 11 -16.00 -1.11 -4.47
CA LEU A 11 -15.65 -1.59 -5.81
C LEU A 11 -16.59 -1.04 -6.88
N GLU A 12 -17.89 -0.98 -6.59
CA GLU A 12 -18.89 -0.37 -7.49
C GLU A 12 -18.58 1.11 -7.74
N ALA A 13 -18.28 1.87 -6.69
CA ALA A 13 -17.91 3.28 -6.81
C ALA A 13 -16.62 3.46 -7.65
N GLY A 14 -15.61 2.61 -7.46
CA GLY A 14 -14.40 2.61 -8.27
C GLY A 14 -14.67 2.27 -9.74
N ASN A 15 -15.55 1.30 -9.99
CA ASN A 15 -15.91 0.88 -11.34
C ASN A 15 -16.72 1.95 -12.11
N MET A 16 -17.48 2.77 -11.40
CA MET A 16 -18.23 3.90 -11.97
C MET A 16 -17.38 5.16 -12.19
N ALA A 17 -16.07 5.12 -11.92
CA ALA A 17 -15.20 6.26 -12.17
C ALA A 17 -15.17 6.62 -13.67
N PRO A 18 -15.01 7.90 -14.04
CA PRO A 18 -14.85 8.26 -15.44
C PRO A 18 -13.49 7.78 -15.96
N SER A 19 -13.48 7.23 -17.18
CA SER A 19 -12.25 6.88 -17.90
C SER A 19 -12.27 7.40 -19.34
N PRO A 20 -11.10 7.68 -19.94
CA PRO A 20 -11.01 8.00 -21.37
C PRO A 20 -11.69 6.93 -22.20
N GLU A 21 -12.59 7.36 -23.09
CA GLU A 21 -13.35 6.48 -24.01
C GLU A 21 -14.10 5.33 -23.33
N ASN A 22 -14.37 5.45 -22.02
CA ASN A 22 -14.93 4.38 -21.21
C ASN A 22 -14.11 3.07 -21.25
N TYR A 23 -12.78 3.18 -21.42
CA TYR A 23 -11.89 2.02 -21.51
C TYR A 23 -11.78 1.26 -20.19
N GLN A 24 -12.02 1.93 -19.05
CA GLN A 24 -12.02 1.36 -17.70
C GLN A 24 -10.83 0.40 -17.43
N PRO A 25 -9.56 0.83 -17.61
CA PRO A 25 -8.38 -0.05 -17.57
C PRO A 25 -7.96 -0.48 -16.16
N TRP A 26 -8.86 -0.47 -15.19
CA TRP A 26 -8.55 -0.80 -13.80
C TRP A 26 -8.83 -2.27 -13.50
N GLU A 27 -7.98 -2.84 -12.66
CA GLU A 27 -8.19 -4.13 -12.03
C GLU A 27 -8.18 -3.94 -10.51
N PHE A 28 -9.11 -4.60 -9.82
CA PHE A 28 -9.20 -4.55 -8.37
C PHE A 28 -8.73 -5.88 -7.77
N ILE A 29 -7.59 -5.85 -7.06
CA ILE A 29 -7.05 -7.01 -6.35
C ILE A 29 -7.46 -6.91 -4.88
N ILE A 30 -8.28 -7.85 -4.42
CA ILE A 30 -8.74 -7.93 -3.04
C ILE A 30 -7.83 -8.90 -2.27
N ILE A 31 -7.18 -8.40 -1.23
CA ILE A 31 -6.25 -9.18 -0.41
C ILE A 31 -6.92 -9.51 0.92
N GLU A 32 -7.41 -10.75 1.05
CA GLU A 32 -8.01 -11.26 2.28
C GLU A 32 -7.04 -12.09 3.14
N ASP A 33 -6.02 -12.69 2.51
CA ASP A 33 -5.03 -13.50 3.22
C ASP A 33 -4.09 -12.60 4.07
N PRO A 34 -4.07 -12.76 5.41
CA PRO A 34 -3.18 -11.99 6.27
C PRO A 34 -1.70 -12.18 5.93
N LYS A 35 -1.29 -13.34 5.43
CA LYS A 35 0.11 -13.62 5.06
C LYS A 35 0.55 -12.76 3.88
N ILE A 36 -0.32 -12.58 2.88
CA ILE A 36 -0.03 -11.71 1.73
C ILE A 36 0.08 -10.26 2.19
N ARG A 37 -0.82 -9.82 3.10
CA ARG A 37 -0.75 -8.47 3.67
C ARG A 37 0.53 -8.23 4.47
N GLU A 38 0.98 -9.21 5.23
CA GLU A 38 2.25 -9.16 5.97
C GLU A 38 3.44 -9.08 5.02
N ALA A 39 3.48 -9.92 3.99
CA ALA A 39 4.54 -9.89 2.97
C ALA A 39 4.62 -8.54 2.25
N LEU A 40 3.48 -7.97 1.85
CA LEU A 40 3.43 -6.63 1.25
C LEU A 40 3.89 -5.52 2.19
N THR A 41 3.56 -5.66 3.48
CA THR A 41 4.01 -4.71 4.51
C THR A 41 5.53 -4.75 4.62
N GLU A 42 6.14 -5.94 4.69
CA GLU A 42 7.59 -6.07 4.76
C GLU A 42 8.27 -5.51 3.51
N LEU A 43 7.78 -5.85 2.31
CA LEU A 43 8.32 -5.31 1.05
C LEU A 43 8.27 -3.78 0.99
N LYS A 44 7.19 -3.17 1.49
CA LYS A 44 7.06 -1.72 1.60
C LYS A 44 8.10 -1.13 2.56
N LEU A 45 8.30 -1.74 3.72
CA LEU A 45 9.26 -1.27 4.73
C LEU A 45 10.69 -1.37 4.20
N GLU A 46 11.04 -2.48 3.55
CA GLU A 46 12.36 -2.67 2.94
C GLU A 46 12.64 -1.65 1.84
N SER A 47 11.68 -1.48 0.93
CA SER A 47 11.77 -0.46 -0.12
C SER A 47 11.96 0.95 0.47
N ARG A 48 11.28 1.24 1.60
CA ARG A 48 11.42 2.52 2.31
C ARG A 48 12.80 2.68 2.95
N ARG A 49 13.37 1.63 3.55
CA ARG A 49 14.73 1.64 4.10
C ARG A 49 15.73 1.99 3.01
N GLN A 50 15.63 1.33 1.86
CA GLN A 50 16.52 1.55 0.74
C GLN A 50 16.46 3.01 0.25
N VAL A 51 15.26 3.53 -0.01
CA VAL A 51 15.07 4.93 -0.43
C VAL A 51 15.67 5.91 0.59
N LEU A 52 15.50 5.65 1.89
CA LEU A 52 16.06 6.53 2.93
C LEU A 52 17.59 6.50 2.97
N LYS A 53 18.20 5.32 2.80
CA LYS A 53 19.66 5.16 2.72
C LYS A 53 20.25 5.91 1.52
N GLU A 54 19.58 5.80 0.37
CA GLU A 54 19.99 6.48 -0.85
C GLU A 54 19.80 8.00 -0.77
N THR A 55 18.67 8.46 -0.24
CA THR A 55 18.34 9.89 -0.15
C THR A 55 19.18 10.61 0.91
N TYR A 56 19.51 9.93 2.01
CA TYR A 56 20.20 10.53 3.16
C TYR A 56 21.36 9.63 3.61
N PRO A 57 22.52 9.68 2.93
CA PRO A 57 23.66 8.80 3.22
C PRO A 57 24.29 9.05 4.60
N ASN A 58 23.98 10.18 5.23
CA ASN A 58 24.51 10.55 6.55
C ASN A 58 23.64 10.06 7.72
N LEU A 59 22.46 9.49 7.45
CA LEU A 59 21.63 8.92 8.51
C LEU A 59 22.22 7.60 8.99
N ASN A 60 22.23 7.39 10.30
CA ASN A 60 22.56 6.09 10.86
C ASN A 60 21.36 5.12 10.81
N ASP A 61 21.60 3.82 11.00
CA ASP A 61 20.56 2.79 10.87
C ASP A 61 19.42 2.97 11.88
N GLU A 62 19.69 3.46 13.10
CA GLU A 62 18.68 3.68 14.14
C GLU A 62 17.70 4.81 13.75
N GLU A 63 18.24 5.88 13.18
CA GLU A 63 17.49 7.01 12.65
C GLU A 63 16.65 6.65 11.42
N ILE A 64 17.11 5.70 10.61
CA ILE A 64 16.38 5.17 9.46
C ILE A 64 15.20 4.32 9.95
N GLU A 65 15.42 3.39 10.88
CA GLU A 65 14.36 2.53 11.41
C GLU A 65 13.25 3.34 12.09
N LYS A 66 13.60 4.39 12.84
CA LYS A 66 12.60 5.30 13.44
C LYS A 66 11.70 5.95 12.37
N ARG A 67 12.26 6.32 11.22
CA ARG A 67 11.52 6.92 10.08
C ARG A 67 10.69 5.89 9.31
N VAL A 68 11.16 4.64 9.24
CA VAL A 68 10.44 3.52 8.62
C VAL A 68 9.22 3.14 9.47
N GLN A 69 9.37 3.08 10.79
CA GLN A 69 8.30 2.71 11.73
C GLN A 69 7.29 3.84 12.00
N GLY A 70 7.69 5.11 11.85
CA GLY A 70 6.88 6.30 12.15
C GLY A 70 5.62 6.53 11.31
N ASN A 71 5.19 5.57 10.49
CA ASN A 71 3.98 5.65 9.66
C ASN A 71 2.91 4.60 10.02
N LYS A 72 2.96 4.00 11.22
CA LYS A 72 1.84 3.19 11.74
C LYS A 72 0.83 4.11 12.43
N THR A 73 -0.09 4.68 11.66
CA THR A 73 -1.44 5.12 12.12
C THR A 73 -2.45 4.00 11.91
#